data_AF-A0A067PDR0-F1
#
_entry.id   AF-A0A067PDR0-F1
#
_cell.length_a   1.000
_cell.length_b   1.000
_cell.length_c   1.000
_cell.angle_alpha   90.00
_cell.angle_beta   90.00
_cell.angle_gamma   90.00
#
_symmetry.space_group_name_H-M   'P 1'
#
loop_
_entity.id
_entity.type
_entity.pdbx_description
1 polymer ?
#
loop_
_entity_poly.entity_id
_entity_poly.type
_entity_poly.pdbx_seq_one_letter_code
_entity_poly.pdbx_strand_id
1 'polypeptide(L)'
;MHQERIRSNPCWRGEHPQRDTIFILLDSEQPGMHGMVIGHVYLFFSFVFDDTKYSCALVHWLVPVVKDDDTGMWVARPEFTGNGRPSLAVIHLDSVEWAAHLIGVYGSGFLPADFFHEDTLDVFGAFYVSKYADHHMHEFFDY
;
A
#
# COMPACT_ATOMS: atom_id res chain seq x y z
N MET A 1 -20.31 -5.83 11.42
CA MET A 1 -18.94 -6.11 11.87
C MET A 1 -18.17 -6.52 10.61
N HIS A 2 -17.45 -5.58 10.02
CA HIS A 2 -16.60 -5.84 8.85
C HIS A 2 -15.26 -6.36 9.36
N GLN A 3 -14.72 -7.42 8.76
CA GLN A 3 -13.38 -7.92 9.07
C GLN A 3 -12.60 -8.01 7.77
N GLU A 4 -11.50 -7.28 7.69
CA GLU A 4 -10.53 -7.41 6.61
C GLU A 4 -9.39 -8.33 7.03
N ARG A 5 -8.76 -8.97 6.04
CA ARG A 5 -7.59 -9.82 6.27
C ARG A 5 -6.46 -9.42 5.36
N ILE A 6 -5.51 -8.70 5.94
CA ILE A 6 -4.25 -8.30 5.31
C ILE A 6 -3.22 -9.43 5.51
N ARG A 7 -2.43 -9.71 4.47
CA ARG A 7 -1.46 -10.80 4.42
C ARG A 7 -0.10 -10.30 3.93
N SER A 8 0.94 -10.93 4.47
CA SER A 8 2.29 -10.89 3.92
C SER A 8 2.87 -12.29 4.05
N ASN A 9 2.81 -13.05 2.97
CA ASN A 9 3.29 -14.42 2.90
C ASN A 9 4.43 -14.50 1.88
N PRO A 10 5.67 -14.84 2.30
CA PRO A 10 6.81 -14.93 1.39
C PRO A 10 6.70 -16.09 0.38
N CYS A 11 5.84 -17.08 0.62
CA CYS A 11 5.62 -18.21 -0.28
C CYS A 11 4.13 -18.60 -0.26
N TRP A 12 3.33 -17.85 -1.01
CA TRP A 12 1.92 -18.14 -1.19
C TRP A 12 1.73 -19.29 -2.18
N ARG A 13 0.94 -20.29 -1.77
CA ARG A 13 0.66 -21.52 -2.54
C ARG A 13 1.89 -22.30 -3.03
N GLY A 14 3.07 -22.04 -2.49
CA GLY A 14 4.31 -22.73 -2.85
C GLY A 14 5.07 -22.09 -4.03
N GLU A 15 4.63 -20.94 -4.53
CA GLU A 15 5.16 -20.36 -5.78
C GLU A 15 5.78 -18.98 -5.54
N HIS A 16 4.95 -17.99 -5.18
CA HIS A 16 5.36 -16.58 -5.18
C HIS A 16 4.96 -15.86 -3.89
N PRO A 17 5.63 -14.76 -3.52
CA PRO A 17 5.21 -13.95 -2.38
C PRO A 17 3.85 -13.29 -2.65
N GLN A 18 2.99 -13.26 -1.62
CA GLN A 18 1.80 -12.42 -1.59
C GLN A 18 1.98 -11.36 -0.52
N ARG A 19 2.08 -10.11 -0.93
CA ARG A 19 2.27 -8.96 -0.04
C ARG A 19 1.17 -7.95 -0.31
N ASP A 20 0.27 -7.83 0.65
CA ASP A 20 -0.85 -6.92 0.52
C ASP A 20 -0.37 -5.47 0.73
N THR A 21 -1.15 -4.53 0.21
CA THR A 21 -0.98 -3.09 0.39
C THR A 21 -2.00 -2.55 1.38
N ILE A 22 -1.64 -1.50 2.12
CA ILE A 22 -2.44 -0.94 3.21
C ILE A 22 -2.42 0.59 3.20
N PHE A 23 -3.50 1.20 3.69
CA PHE A 23 -3.51 2.60 4.08
C PHE A 23 -2.98 2.77 5.49
N ILE A 24 -2.16 3.80 5.66
CA ILE A 24 -1.49 4.14 6.90
C ILE A 24 -1.84 5.59 7.23
N LEU A 25 -2.46 5.80 8.38
CA LEU A 25 -2.81 7.13 8.87
C LEU A 25 -1.56 7.85 9.41
N LEU A 26 -1.26 9.02 8.86
CA LEU A 26 -0.17 9.89 9.31
C LEU A 26 -0.68 11.11 10.07
N ASP A 27 -1.83 11.65 9.66
CA ASP A 27 -2.45 12.83 10.27
C ASP A 27 -3.97 12.71 10.24
N SER A 28 -4.59 12.55 11.41
CA SER A 28 -6.05 12.42 11.55
C SER A 28 -6.81 13.72 11.30
N GLU A 29 -6.12 14.86 11.32
CA GLU A 29 -6.76 16.18 11.12
C GLU A 29 -6.90 16.52 9.63
N GLN A 30 -6.24 15.76 8.75
CA GLN A 30 -6.27 15.98 7.31
C GLN A 30 -7.27 15.04 6.64
N PRO A 31 -8.09 15.54 5.71
CA PRO A 31 -9.10 14.73 5.04
C PRO A 31 -8.48 13.78 3.99
N GLY A 32 -8.99 12.56 3.98
CA GLY A 32 -8.70 11.56 2.95
C GLY A 32 -7.21 11.29 2.77
N MET A 33 -6.77 11.25 1.51
CA MET A 33 -5.37 10.96 1.17
C MET A 33 -4.36 12.02 1.59
N HIS A 34 -4.80 13.20 2.02
CA HIS A 34 -3.87 14.21 2.54
C HIS A 34 -3.32 13.81 3.92
N GLY A 35 -4.05 13.00 4.68
CA GLY A 35 -3.64 12.46 5.97
C GLY A 35 -3.09 11.03 5.91
N MET A 36 -3.00 10.43 4.72
CA MET A 36 -2.70 9.01 4.56
C MET A 36 -1.57 8.74 3.57
N VAL A 37 -0.88 7.63 3.80
CA VAL A 37 0.12 7.07 2.87
C VAL A 37 -0.19 5.59 2.63
N ILE A 38 0.33 5.03 1.54
CA ILE A 38 0.19 3.60 1.27
C ILE A 38 1.49 2.88 1.68
N GLY A 39 1.34 1.69 2.26
CA GLY A 39 2.44 0.77 2.52
C GLY A 39 2.26 -0.55 1.78
N HIS A 40 3.31 -1.04 1.13
CA HIS A 40 3.40 -2.42 0.66
C HIS A 40 4.03 -3.28 1.76
N VAL A 41 3.31 -4.29 2.26
CA VAL A 41 3.69 -4.99 3.50
C VAL A 41 4.64 -6.16 3.25
N TYR A 42 5.84 -6.09 3.83
CA TYR A 42 6.88 -7.12 3.67
C TYR A 42 6.87 -8.17 4.79
N LEU A 43 6.46 -7.76 5.99
CA LEU A 43 6.49 -8.63 7.18
C LEU A 43 5.57 -8.09 8.27
N PHE A 44 4.86 -8.99 8.94
CA PHE A 44 4.24 -8.73 10.24
C PHE A 44 5.08 -9.34 11.35
N PHE A 45 5.32 -8.59 12.43
CA PHE A 45 6.08 -9.07 13.57
C PHE A 45 5.64 -8.36 14.86
N SER A 46 6.10 -8.87 16.00
CA SER A 46 5.90 -8.20 17.29
C SER A 46 7.14 -8.32 18.15
N PHE A 47 7.41 -7.31 18.96
CA PHE A 47 8.49 -7.33 19.95
C PHE A 47 8.01 -6.72 21.27
N VAL A 48 8.77 -6.96 22.34
CA VAL A 48 8.49 -6.38 23.66
C VAL A 48 9.58 -5.36 23.97
N PHE A 49 9.16 -4.17 24.40
CA PHE A 49 10.05 -3.12 24.89
C PHE A 49 9.36 -2.44 26.07
N ASP A 50 10.08 -2.27 27.18
CA ASP A 50 9.54 -1.69 28.42
C ASP A 50 8.20 -2.32 28.88
N ASP A 51 8.20 -3.66 28.98
CA ASP A 51 7.03 -4.50 29.32
C ASP A 51 5.80 -4.32 28.40
N THR A 52 5.95 -3.60 27.30
CA THR A 52 4.89 -3.34 26.32
C THR A 52 5.14 -4.15 25.05
N LYS A 53 4.13 -4.91 24.62
CA LYS A 53 4.17 -5.64 23.35
C LYS A 53 3.73 -4.72 22.21
N TYR A 54 4.62 -4.50 21.27
CA TYR A 54 4.34 -3.76 20.04
C TYR A 54 4.05 -4.73 18.90
N SER A 55 2.93 -4.53 18.21
CA SER A 55 2.62 -5.26 16.98
C SER A 55 2.91 -4.36 15.80
N CYS A 56 3.71 -4.85 14.85
CA CYS A 56 4.30 -4.01 13.82
C CYS A 56 4.23 -4.65 12.43
N ALA A 57 4.37 -3.80 11.42
CA ALA A 57 4.61 -4.18 10.05
C ALA A 57 5.89 -3.51 9.52
N LEU A 58 6.65 -4.22 8.69
CA LEU A 58 7.67 -3.64 7.83
C LEU A 58 7.02 -3.31 6.49
N VAL A 59 7.09 -2.05 6.08
CA VAL A 59 6.45 -1.56 4.85
C VAL A 59 7.44 -0.85 3.94
N HIS A 60 7.20 -0.93 2.64
CA HIS A 60 7.76 -0.03 1.64
C HIS A 60 6.73 1.06 1.35
N TRP A 61 7.13 2.33 1.45
CA TRP A 61 6.25 3.47 1.23
C TRP A 61 5.86 3.66 -0.23
N LEU A 62 4.58 3.96 -0.45
CA LEU A 62 4.04 4.49 -1.68
C LEU A 62 3.34 5.82 -1.38
N VAL A 63 3.87 6.90 -1.93
CA VAL A 63 3.46 8.28 -1.58
C VAL A 63 2.46 8.79 -2.63
N PRO A 64 1.28 9.31 -2.21
CA PRO A 64 0.36 10.00 -3.10
C PRO A 64 1.03 11.24 -3.70
N VAL A 65 0.94 11.42 -5.02
CA VAL A 65 1.60 12.51 -5.74
C VAL A 65 0.61 13.49 -6.34
N VAL A 66 -0.46 12.97 -6.96
CA VAL A 66 -1.44 13.79 -7.67
C VAL A 66 -2.77 13.06 -7.76
N LYS A 67 -3.88 13.81 -7.82
CA LYS A 67 -5.18 13.28 -8.17
C LYS A 67 -5.35 13.43 -9.68
N ASP A 68 -5.65 12.32 -10.35
CA ASP A 68 -5.85 12.28 -11.79
C ASP A 68 -7.24 12.83 -12.14
N ASP A 69 -7.29 13.85 -13.00
CA ASP A 69 -8.54 14.58 -13.29
C ASP A 69 -9.54 13.73 -14.10
N ASP A 70 -9.06 12.81 -14.93
CA ASP A 70 -9.91 12.00 -15.81
C ASP A 70 -10.60 10.86 -15.04
N THR A 71 -9.87 10.24 -14.12
CA THR A 71 -10.35 9.10 -13.30
C THR A 71 -10.86 9.52 -11.93
N GLY A 72 -10.44 10.69 -11.43
CA GLY A 72 -10.68 11.14 -10.06
C GLY A 72 -9.95 10.32 -8.99
N MET A 73 -9.00 9.47 -9.36
CA MET A 73 -8.23 8.62 -8.43
C MET A 73 -6.90 9.26 -8.05
N TRP A 74 -6.40 8.96 -6.86
CA TRP A 74 -5.03 9.34 -6.49
C TRP A 74 -4.02 8.46 -7.19
N VAL A 75 -2.93 9.07 -7.64
CA VAL A 75 -1.75 8.37 -8.16
C VAL A 75 -0.69 8.36 -7.07
N ALA A 76 -0.25 7.16 -6.67
CA ALA A 76 0.82 6.94 -5.73
C ALA A 76 2.07 6.39 -6.42
N ARG A 77 3.25 6.72 -5.92
CA ARG A 77 4.53 6.20 -6.42
C ARG A 77 5.33 5.52 -5.32
N PRO A 78 5.99 4.39 -5.58
CA PRO A 78 6.93 3.81 -4.64
C PRO A 78 8.05 4.80 -4.32
N GLU A 79 8.34 4.98 -3.04
CA GLU A 79 9.38 5.88 -2.58
C GLU A 79 10.72 5.15 -2.51
N PHE A 80 11.76 5.79 -3.01
CA PHE A 80 13.12 5.30 -2.94
C PHE A 80 14.00 6.33 -2.22
N THR A 81 14.93 5.83 -1.41
CA THR A 81 15.96 6.66 -0.77
C THR A 81 16.94 7.20 -1.80
N GLY A 82 17.77 8.19 -1.43
CA GLY A 82 18.71 8.84 -2.36
C GLY A 82 19.76 7.93 -3.03
N ASN A 83 19.90 6.68 -2.57
CA ASN A 83 20.75 5.66 -3.19
C ASN A 83 19.98 4.67 -4.09
N GLY A 84 18.69 4.90 -4.33
CA GLY A 84 17.82 4.06 -5.15
C GLY A 84 17.26 2.82 -4.46
N ARG A 85 17.46 2.64 -3.15
CA ARG A 85 16.83 1.53 -2.40
C ARG A 85 15.40 1.87 -1.97
N PRO A 86 14.50 0.88 -1.88
CA PRO A 86 13.15 1.07 -1.33
C PRO A 86 13.19 1.79 0.01
N SER A 87 12.33 2.79 0.18
CA SER A 87 12.15 3.48 1.45
C SER A 87 11.33 2.61 2.39
N LEU A 88 12.00 1.92 3.31
CA LEU A 88 11.38 0.98 4.24
C LEU A 88 11.21 1.60 5.63
N ALA A 89 10.12 1.25 6.30
CA ALA A 89 9.90 1.62 7.69
C ALA A 89 9.16 0.55 8.48
N VAL A 90 9.33 0.61 9.80
CA VAL A 90 8.53 -0.14 10.76
C VAL A 90 7.40 0.77 11.24
N ILE A 91 6.16 0.29 11.12
CA ILE A 91 4.97 0.97 11.62
C ILE A 91 4.30 0.15 12.72
N HIS A 92 3.55 0.81 13.59
CA HIS A 92 2.64 0.13 14.52
C HIS A 92 1.38 -0.31 13.77
N LEU A 93 0.79 -1.45 14.13
CA LEU A 93 -0.44 -1.91 13.45
C LEU A 93 -1.64 -1.01 13.71
N ASP A 94 -1.65 -0.26 14.81
CA ASP A 94 -2.74 0.69 15.11
C ASP A 94 -2.78 1.90 14.16
N SER A 95 -1.72 2.14 13.37
CA SER A 95 -1.76 3.18 12.32
C SER A 95 -2.35 2.67 10.99
N VAL A 96 -2.69 1.38 10.92
CA VAL A 96 -3.23 0.77 9.70
C VAL A 96 -4.74 0.94 9.71
N GLU A 97 -5.25 1.67 8.72
CA GLU A 97 -6.69 1.84 8.56
C GLU A 97 -7.27 0.62 7.85
N TRP A 98 -6.96 0.43 6.56
CA TRP A 98 -7.54 -0.62 5.72
C TRP A 98 -6.57 -1.18 4.68
N ALA A 99 -6.97 -2.25 4.01
CA ALA A 99 -6.29 -2.68 2.79
C ALA A 99 -6.41 -1.62 1.68
N ALA A 100 -5.32 -1.38 0.96
CA ALA A 100 -5.30 -0.53 -0.22
C ALA A 100 -5.30 -1.41 -1.47
N HIS A 101 -6.12 -1.07 -2.45
CA HIS A 101 -6.08 -1.71 -3.77
C HIS A 101 -5.44 -0.77 -4.78
N LEU A 102 -4.39 -1.26 -5.44
CA LEU A 102 -3.59 -0.51 -6.38
C LEU A 102 -3.76 -1.07 -7.80
N ILE A 103 -3.86 -0.17 -8.77
CA ILE A 103 -3.92 -0.49 -10.20
C ILE A 103 -2.73 0.18 -10.88
N GLY A 104 -1.90 -0.58 -11.60
CA GLY A 104 -0.72 -0.04 -12.27
C GLY A 104 -1.09 1.07 -13.26
N VAL A 105 -0.35 2.19 -13.25
CA VAL A 105 -0.47 3.23 -14.28
C VAL A 105 0.29 2.75 -15.51
N TYR A 106 -0.45 2.44 -16.58
CA TYR A 106 0.13 1.94 -17.82
C TYR A 106 0.78 3.07 -18.63
N GLY A 107 1.96 2.78 -19.18
CA GLY A 107 2.59 3.63 -20.19
C GLY A 107 2.08 3.32 -21.59
N SER A 108 2.88 3.69 -22.60
CA SER A 108 2.60 3.39 -24.01
C SER A 108 2.99 1.97 -24.45
N GLY A 109 3.64 1.21 -23.57
CA GLY A 109 4.10 -0.16 -23.84
C GLY A 109 3.06 -1.22 -23.50
N PHE A 110 3.16 -2.36 -24.17
CA PHE A 110 2.41 -3.56 -23.80
C PHE A 110 3.13 -4.32 -22.69
N LEU A 111 2.36 -4.92 -21.77
CA LEU A 111 2.91 -5.91 -20.86
C LEU A 111 3.37 -7.15 -21.65
N PRO A 112 4.48 -7.79 -21.26
CA PRO A 112 4.86 -9.10 -21.79
C PRO A 112 3.72 -10.12 -21.65
N ALA A 113 3.63 -11.06 -22.59
CA ALA A 113 2.59 -12.11 -22.53
C ALA A 113 2.74 -13.04 -21.32
N ASP A 114 3.96 -13.13 -20.78
CA ASP A 114 4.38 -13.86 -19.60
C ASP A 114 4.51 -12.94 -18.36
N PHE A 115 3.83 -11.80 -18.35
CA PHE A 115 3.81 -10.92 -17.17
C PHE A 115 3.02 -11.56 -16.02
N PHE A 116 3.71 -11.79 -14.92
CA PHE A 116 3.15 -12.38 -13.71
C PHE A 116 2.53 -11.30 -12.83
N HIS A 117 1.31 -11.55 -12.34
CA HIS A 117 0.60 -10.58 -11.50
C HIS A 117 1.35 -10.26 -10.20
N GLU A 118 2.17 -11.19 -9.72
CA GLU A 118 3.00 -11.05 -8.52
C GLU A 118 4.06 -9.96 -8.67
N ASP A 119 4.52 -9.69 -9.89
CA ASP A 119 5.54 -8.68 -10.18
C ASP A 119 4.94 -7.27 -10.30
N THR A 120 3.60 -7.14 -10.29
CA THR A 120 2.90 -5.86 -10.52
C THR A 120 3.36 -4.76 -9.56
N LEU A 121 3.48 -5.07 -8.26
CA LEU A 121 3.86 -4.06 -7.27
C LEU A 121 5.35 -3.67 -7.34
N ASP A 122 6.18 -4.48 -7.99
CA ASP A 122 7.62 -4.26 -8.10
C ASP A 122 8.02 -3.63 -9.44
N VAL A 123 7.22 -3.82 -10.51
CA VAL A 123 7.54 -3.37 -11.88
C VAL A 123 6.95 -2.01 -12.21
N PHE A 124 5.74 -1.70 -11.74
CA PHE A 124 5.09 -0.42 -12.06
C PHE A 124 5.68 0.73 -11.25
N GLY A 125 5.99 1.85 -11.93
CA GLY A 125 6.52 3.05 -11.28
C GLY A 125 5.47 3.95 -10.64
N ALA A 126 4.19 3.71 -10.89
CA ALA A 126 3.07 4.45 -10.34
C ALA A 126 1.79 3.61 -10.33
N PHE A 127 0.89 3.93 -9.40
CA PHE A 127 -0.35 3.19 -9.19
C PHE A 127 -1.52 4.15 -8.96
N TYR A 128 -2.66 3.87 -9.59
CA TYR A 128 -3.93 4.42 -9.17
C TYR A 128 -4.40 3.74 -7.89
N VAL A 129 -4.79 4.56 -6.91
CA VAL A 129 -5.41 4.12 -5.67
C VAL A 129 -6.91 3.97 -5.91
N SER A 130 -7.38 2.72 -5.94
CA SER A 130 -8.76 2.42 -6.34
C SER A 130 -9.75 2.78 -5.26
N LYS A 131 -10.60 3.80 -5.50
CA LYS A 131 -11.69 4.19 -4.58
C LYS A 131 -12.88 3.22 -4.55
N TYR A 132 -12.85 2.16 -5.35
CA TYR A 132 -13.98 1.24 -5.56
C TYR A 132 -13.76 -0.16 -5.01
N ALA A 133 -12.56 -0.42 -4.47
CA ALA A 133 -12.21 -1.74 -3.97
C ALA A 133 -12.93 -2.11 -2.68
N ASP A 134 -13.28 -1.10 -1.89
CA ASP A 134 -14.06 -1.24 -0.66
C ASP A 134 -15.18 -0.20 -0.64
N HIS A 135 -16.35 -0.59 -0.15
CA HIS A 135 -17.49 0.32 0.04
C HIS A 135 -17.14 1.45 1.01
N HIS A 136 -16.26 1.21 1.98
CA HIS A 136 -15.82 2.21 2.95
C HIS A 136 -14.80 3.19 2.37
N MET A 137 -14.08 2.82 1.31
CA MET A 137 -13.11 3.71 0.66
C MET A 137 -13.78 4.94 0.02
N HIS A 138 -15.01 4.81 -0.51
CA HIS A 138 -15.72 5.94 -1.14
C HIS A 138 -15.90 7.14 -0.18
N GLU A 139 -16.04 6.89 1.12
CA GLU A 139 -16.20 7.96 2.13
C GLU A 139 -14.90 8.76 2.35
N PHE A 140 -13.74 8.19 2.02
CA PHE A 140 -12.42 8.76 2.29
C PHE A 140 -11.85 9.59 1.13
N PHE A 141 -12.24 9.32 -0.12
CA PHE A 141 -11.63 9.96 -1.29
C PHE A 141 -12.40 11.17 -1.85
N ASP A 142 -13.67 11.31 -1.45
CA ASP A 142 -14.60 12.29 -2.02
C ASP A 142 -14.81 13.55 -1.15
N TYR A 143 -14.10 13.67 -0.02
CA TYR A 143 -14.04 14.88 0.82
C TYR A 143 -12.63 15.45 0.93
#